data_AF-A0A8J6NVA7-F1
#
_entry.id   AF-A0A8J6NVA7-F1
#
_cell.length_a   1.000
_cell.length_b   1.000
_cell.length_c   1.000
_cell.angle_alpha   90.00
_cell.angle_beta   90.00
_cell.angle_gamma   90.00
#
_symmetry.space_group_name_H-M   'P 1'
#
loop_
_entity.id
_entity.type
_entity.pdbx_description
1 polymer ?
#
loop_
_entity_poly.entity_id
_entity_poly.type
_entity_poly.pdbx_seq_one_letter_code
_entity_poly.pdbx_strand_id
1 'polypeptide(L)'
;MLSEWILFEDASYLVERAFIVAPDNTAVALEKALITINTGKKGKKHLSGSGLVRNELLVELLEESDELDLILDLGGEFKYRLKTPKISAGKVFSPKVKSTLQFAPTSPWDQIPESEFEKLLSRLKFL
;
A
#
# COMPACT_ATOMS: atom_id res chain seq x y z
N MET A 1 7.63 -21.34 8.41
CA MET A 1 8.51 -20.60 7.48
C MET A 1 7.64 -19.61 6.75
N LEU A 2 7.71 -18.30 7.04
CA LEU A 2 6.78 -17.29 6.49
C LEU A 2 7.35 -15.86 6.51
N SER A 3 8.66 -15.68 6.73
CA SER A 3 9.32 -14.36 6.75
C SER A 3 10.53 -14.28 5.81
N GLU A 4 10.78 -15.29 4.97
CA GLU A 4 11.88 -15.28 3.98
C GLU A 4 11.66 -14.26 2.85
N TRP A 5 10.44 -13.73 2.71
CA TRP A 5 10.07 -12.79 1.65
C TRP A 5 10.31 -11.31 2.01
N ILE A 6 10.61 -10.99 3.28
CA ILE A 6 10.95 -9.62 3.71
C ILE A 6 12.47 -9.49 3.75
N LEU A 7 13.04 -8.96 2.67
CA LEU A 7 14.49 -8.77 2.51
C LEU A 7 15.02 -7.48 3.18
N PHE A 8 14.14 -6.63 3.69
CA PHE A 8 14.48 -5.35 4.30
C PHE A 8 14.89 -5.53 5.77
N GLU A 9 15.84 -4.70 6.21
CA GLU A 9 16.26 -4.63 7.62
C GLU A 9 15.21 -3.95 8.50
N ASP A 10 15.32 -4.15 9.82
CA ASP A 10 14.46 -3.49 10.80
C ASP A 10 14.66 -1.98 10.76
N ALA A 11 13.70 -1.28 10.15
CA ALA A 11 13.71 0.15 9.92
C ALA A 11 12.35 0.63 9.39
N SER A 12 12.20 1.96 9.32
CA SER A 12 11.15 2.61 8.54
C SER A 12 11.69 3.11 7.22
N TYR A 13 10.99 2.80 6.14
CA TYR A 13 11.34 3.18 4.78
C TYR A 13 10.25 4.09 4.22
N LEU A 14 10.67 5.20 3.61
CA LEU A 14 9.77 6.09 2.90
C LEU A 14 9.32 5.40 1.61
N VAL A 15 8.05 5.62 1.26
CA VAL A 15 7.48 5.18 -0.01
C VAL A 15 7.39 6.41 -0.91
N GLU A 16 8.01 6.35 -2.09
CA GLU A 16 8.02 7.44 -3.06
C GLU A 16 6.63 7.64 -3.68
N ARG A 17 5.98 6.54 -4.06
CA ARG A 17 4.62 6.53 -4.64
C ARG A 17 3.82 5.36 -4.09
N ALA A 18 2.58 5.61 -3.69
CA ALA A 18 1.70 4.59 -3.15
C ALA A 18 0.27 4.77 -3.67
N PHE A 19 -0.36 3.68 -4.08
CA PHE A 19 -1.69 3.71 -4.70
C PHE A 19 -2.53 2.53 -4.20
N ILE A 20 -3.74 2.82 -3.73
CA ILE A 20 -4.77 1.79 -3.53
C ILE A 20 -5.51 1.65 -4.86
N VAL A 21 -5.66 0.42 -5.35
CA VAL A 21 -6.13 0.13 -6.71
C VAL A 21 -7.22 -0.94 -6.68
N ALA A 22 -8.36 -0.64 -7.29
CA ALA A 22 -9.45 -1.58 -7.50
C ALA A 22 -9.23 -2.44 -8.77
N PRO A 23 -9.95 -3.57 -8.95
CA PRO A 23 -9.76 -4.48 -10.08
C PRO A 23 -9.95 -3.84 -11.47
N ASP A 24 -10.73 -2.77 -11.57
CA ASP A 24 -11.01 -2.03 -12.80
C ASP A 24 -9.96 -0.94 -13.14
N ASN A 25 -8.88 -0.88 -12.34
CA ASN A 25 -7.81 0.11 -12.32
C ASN A 25 -8.18 1.50 -11.81
N THR A 26 -9.35 1.66 -11.19
CA THR A 26 -9.63 2.88 -10.42
C THR A 26 -8.70 2.93 -9.21
N ALA A 27 -8.17 4.11 -8.89
CA ALA A 27 -7.10 4.23 -7.92
C ALA A 27 -7.15 5.52 -7.10
N VAL A 28 -6.66 5.42 -5.87
CA VAL A 28 -6.48 6.54 -4.94
C VAL A 28 -5.03 6.59 -4.49
N ALA A 29 -4.41 7.76 -4.59
CA ALA A 29 -3.04 7.97 -4.10
C ALA A 29 -2.99 8.04 -2.57
N LEU A 30 -1.98 7.39 -1.99
CA LEU A 30 -1.58 7.56 -0.59
C LEU A 30 -0.41 8.52 -0.52
N GLU A 31 -0.55 9.54 0.31
CA GLU A 31 0.51 10.53 0.54
C GLU A 31 1.31 10.23 1.81
N LYS A 32 2.57 10.68 1.84
CA LYS A 32 3.47 10.51 2.99
C LYS A 32 3.50 9.05 3.48
N ALA A 33 3.49 8.13 2.53
CA ALA A 33 3.44 6.71 2.85
C ALA A 33 4.79 6.21 3.35
N LEU A 34 4.74 5.27 4.30
CA LEU A 34 5.90 4.61 4.87
C LEU A 34 5.58 3.14 5.12
N ILE A 35 6.62 2.30 5.07
CA ILE A 35 6.57 0.95 5.61
C ILE A 35 7.53 0.85 6.81
N THR A 36 7.19 0.01 7.77
CA THR A 36 8.04 -0.31 8.90
C THR A 36 8.21 -1.81 8.97
N ILE A 37 9.48 -2.21 9.06
CA ILE A 37 9.88 -3.60 9.26
C ILE A 37 10.36 -3.74 10.70
N ASN A 38 9.81 -4.72 11.42
CA ASN A 38 10.22 -5.04 12.77
C ASN A 38 10.37 -6.54 12.96
N THR A 39 11.41 -6.96 13.67
CA THR A 39 11.61 -8.35 14.08
C THR A 39 10.96 -8.60 15.43
N GLY A 40 9.96 -9.49 15.46
CA GLY A 40 9.24 -9.85 16.67
C GLY A 40 10.03 -10.82 17.58
N LYS A 41 9.47 -11.12 18.77
CA LYS A 41 10.07 -11.97 19.83
C LYS A 41 10.52 -13.38 19.42
N LYS A 42 10.17 -13.85 18.21
CA LYS A 42 10.56 -15.16 17.65
C LYS A 42 11.49 -15.04 16.45
N GLY A 43 12.13 -13.89 16.24
CA GLY A 43 12.98 -13.64 15.07
C GLY A 43 12.19 -13.49 13.75
N LYS A 44 10.86 -13.39 13.82
CA LYS A 44 10.01 -13.25 12.64
C LYS A 44 9.88 -11.77 12.26
N LYS A 45 10.26 -11.42 11.03
CA LYS A 45 10.03 -10.09 10.45
C LYS A 45 8.53 -9.87 10.22
N HIS A 46 8.10 -8.65 10.51
CA HIS A 46 6.74 -8.16 10.30
C HIS A 46 6.81 -6.86 9.50
N LEU A 47 5.92 -6.73 8.51
CA LEU A 47 5.71 -5.51 7.75
C LEU A 47 4.39 -4.88 8.19
N SER A 48 4.42 -3.59 8.47
CA SER A 48 3.25 -2.72 8.50
C SER A 48 3.55 -1.47 7.70
N GLY A 49 2.53 -0.70 7.36
CA GLY A 49 2.73 0.61 6.77
C GLY A 49 1.58 1.55 7.06
N SER A 50 1.79 2.80 6.67
CA SER A 50 0.79 3.84 6.79
C SER A 50 0.93 4.87 5.68
N GLY A 51 -0.11 5.66 5.50
CA GLY A 51 -0.13 6.79 4.58
C GLY A 51 -1.33 7.69 4.88
N LEU A 52 -1.42 8.81 4.17
CA LEU A 52 -2.52 9.75 4.25
C LEU A 52 -3.44 9.59 3.05
N VAL A 53 -4.73 9.51 3.30
CA VAL A 53 -5.76 9.36 2.27
C VAL A 53 -6.93 10.29 2.54
N ARG A 54 -7.62 10.72 1.48
CA ARG A 54 -8.95 11.32 1.62
C ARG A 54 -9.96 10.18 1.78
N ASN A 55 -10.60 10.09 2.94
CA ASN A 55 -11.51 8.98 3.24
C ASN A 55 -12.68 8.88 2.26
N GLU A 56 -13.15 10.00 1.72
CA GLU A 56 -14.20 10.04 0.68
C GLU A 56 -13.81 9.21 -0.55
N LEU A 57 -12.58 9.41 -1.06
CA LEU A 57 -12.09 8.69 -2.24
C LEU A 57 -11.89 7.19 -1.95
N LEU A 58 -11.47 6.86 -0.72
CA LEU A 58 -11.35 5.46 -0.32
C LEU A 58 -12.72 4.77 -0.24
N VAL A 59 -13.74 5.47 0.24
CA VAL A 59 -15.11 4.94 0.27
C VAL A 59 -15.64 4.74 -1.13
N GLU A 60 -15.47 5.73 -2.02
CA GLU A 60 -15.84 5.61 -3.44
C GLU A 60 -15.17 4.40 -4.09
N LEU A 61 -13.89 4.16 -3.80
CA LEU A 61 -13.18 2.98 -4.29
C LEU A 61 -13.75 1.66 -3.73
N LEU A 62 -14.16 1.65 -2.45
CA LEU A 62 -14.76 0.48 -1.79
C LEU A 62 -16.20 0.20 -2.24
N GLU A 63 -16.92 1.20 -2.74
CA GLU A 63 -18.26 1.00 -3.33
C GLU A 63 -18.21 0.16 -4.61
N GLU A 64 -17.08 0.22 -5.35
CA GLU A 64 -16.84 -0.60 -6.54
C GLU A 64 -16.32 -2.00 -6.20
N SER A 65 -15.43 -2.11 -5.20
CA SER A 65 -14.85 -3.40 -4.80
C SER A 65 -14.23 -3.39 -3.40
N ASP A 66 -14.46 -4.47 -2.65
CA ASP A 66 -13.74 -4.76 -1.40
C ASP A 66 -12.35 -5.39 -1.64
N GLU A 67 -12.05 -5.81 -2.87
CA GLU A 67 -10.77 -6.43 -3.26
C GLU A 67 -9.80 -5.38 -3.78
N LEU A 68 -9.28 -4.59 -2.84
CA LEU A 68 -8.34 -3.51 -3.15
C LEU A 68 -6.90 -3.99 -3.00
N ASP A 69 -6.07 -3.68 -3.98
CA ASP A 69 -4.63 -3.90 -3.89
C ASP A 69 -3.89 -2.62 -3.55
N LEU A 70 -2.69 -2.77 -2.99
CA LEU A 70 -1.79 -1.65 -2.69
C LEU A 70 -0.52 -1.78 -3.52
N ILE A 71 -0.26 -0.79 -4.35
CA ILE A 71 0.92 -0.66 -5.20
C ILE A 71 1.88 0.32 -4.53
N LEU A 72 3.13 -0.10 -4.35
CA LEU A 72 4.18 0.66 -3.66
C LEU A 72 5.41 0.82 -4.54
N ASP A 73 5.98 2.03 -4.50
CA ASP A 73 7.29 2.37 -5.04
C ASP A 73 8.21 2.81 -3.90
N LEU A 74 9.24 2.02 -3.60
CA LEU A 74 10.27 2.33 -2.60
C LEU A 74 11.56 2.91 -3.23
N GLY A 75 11.53 3.28 -4.52
CA GLY A 75 12.67 3.76 -5.31
C GLY A 75 13.42 2.64 -6.04
N GLY A 76 14.12 2.98 -7.13
CA GLY A 76 14.92 2.03 -7.92
C GLY A 76 14.14 0.79 -8.36
N GLU A 77 14.67 -0.41 -8.11
CA GLU A 77 14.04 -1.70 -8.46
C GLU A 77 12.96 -2.18 -7.47
N PHE A 78 12.74 -1.44 -6.39
CA PHE A 78 11.88 -1.84 -5.27
C PHE A 78 10.43 -1.41 -5.49
N LYS A 79 9.76 -2.08 -6.44
CA LYS A 79 8.33 -1.90 -6.70
C LYS A 79 7.55 -3.13 -6.24
N TYR A 80 6.44 -2.92 -5.54
CA TYR A 80 5.71 -4.03 -4.92
C TYR A 80 4.20 -3.90 -5.05
N ARG A 81 3.52 -5.05 -5.11
CA ARG A 81 2.07 -5.20 -4.97
C ARG A 81 1.77 -5.98 -3.70
N LEU A 82 0.96 -5.40 -2.83
CA LEU A 82 0.30 -6.13 -1.76
C LEU A 82 -1.11 -6.45 -2.25
N LYS A 83 -1.39 -7.74 -2.42
CA LYS A 83 -2.72 -8.21 -2.79
C LYS A 83 -3.64 -8.18 -1.56
N THR A 84 -4.79 -7.53 -1.69
CA THR A 84 -5.84 -7.46 -0.66
C THR A 84 -5.28 -7.28 0.76
N PRO A 85 -4.48 -6.23 1.02
CA PRO A 85 -3.91 -6.01 2.33
C PRO A 85 -5.02 -5.70 3.33
N LYS A 86 -4.74 -5.94 4.62
CA LYS A 86 -5.59 -5.40 5.68
C LYS A 86 -5.41 -3.90 5.69
N ILE A 87 -6.50 -3.15 5.59
CA ILE A 87 -6.54 -1.70 5.62
C ILE A 87 -7.38 -1.24 6.80
N SER A 88 -6.92 -0.21 7.51
CA SER A 88 -7.69 0.48 8.55
C SER A 88 -7.48 1.98 8.42
N ALA A 89 -8.55 2.75 8.29
CA ALA A 89 -8.49 4.20 8.19
C ALA A 89 -9.22 4.87 9.36
N GLY A 90 -8.80 6.08 9.71
CA GLY A 90 -9.53 6.93 10.65
C GLY A 90 -10.97 7.20 10.18
N LYS A 91 -11.88 7.56 11.09
CA LYS A 91 -13.31 7.77 10.80
C LYS A 91 -13.70 9.21 10.45
N VAL A 92 -12.72 10.07 10.12
CA VAL A 92 -13.00 11.49 9.86
C VAL A 92 -13.37 11.68 8.39
N PHE A 93 -14.59 12.14 8.12
CA PHE A 93 -15.09 12.42 6.78
C PHE A 93 -15.24 13.92 6.60
N SER A 94 -14.24 14.55 5.98
CA SER A 94 -14.28 15.95 5.59
C SER A 94 -13.47 16.12 4.31
N PRO A 95 -13.96 16.88 3.31
CA PRO A 95 -13.27 17.01 2.03
C PRO A 95 -11.86 17.58 2.14
N LYS A 96 -11.60 18.33 3.22
CA LYS A 96 -10.33 19.03 3.48
C LYS A 96 -9.39 18.25 4.41
N VAL A 97 -9.81 17.09 4.92
CA VAL A 97 -9.03 16.32 5.90
C VAL A 97 -8.54 15.04 5.26
N LYS A 98 -7.23 14.81 5.39
CA LYS A 98 -6.63 13.51 5.12
C LYS A 98 -6.52 12.75 6.43
N SER A 99 -6.98 11.50 6.42
CA SER A 99 -6.87 10.59 7.55
C SER A 99 -5.67 9.69 7.37
N THR A 100 -5.07 9.27 8.48
CA THR A 100 -4.10 8.19 8.47
C THR A 100 -4.82 6.89 8.11
N LEU A 101 -4.29 6.22 7.10
CA LEU A 101 -4.58 4.85 6.74
C LEU A 101 -3.40 3.99 7.17
N GLN A 102 -3.69 2.89 7.86
CA GLN A 102 -2.73 1.85 8.22
C GLN A 102 -2.99 0.62 7.34
N PHE A 103 -1.92 -0.06 6.95
CA PHE A 103 -2.03 -1.29 6.20
C PHE A 103 -1.05 -2.36 6.69
N ALA A 104 -1.41 -3.63 6.44
CA ALA A 104 -0.55 -4.77 6.67
C ALA A 104 -0.81 -5.86 5.62
N PRO A 105 0.23 -6.58 5.17
CA PRO A 105 0.09 -7.65 4.19
C PRO A 105 -0.67 -8.84 4.76
N THR A 106 -1.56 -9.42 3.95
CA THR A 106 -2.24 -10.70 4.23
C THR A 106 -1.49 -11.89 3.64
N SER A 107 -0.64 -11.63 2.64
CA SER A 107 0.23 -12.57 1.93
C SER A 107 1.57 -11.88 1.61
N PRO A 108 2.63 -12.62 1.23
CA PRO A 108 3.85 -12.02 0.74
C PRO A 108 3.57 -11.00 -0.38
N TRP A 109 4.25 -9.84 -0.35
CA TRP A 109 4.17 -8.90 -1.45
C TRP A 109 4.78 -9.48 -2.74
N ASP A 110 4.27 -9.06 -3.89
CA ASP A 110 4.82 -9.43 -5.18
C ASP A 110 5.73 -8.30 -5.66
N GLN A 111 6.99 -8.60 -5.98
CA GLN A 111 7.85 -7.61 -6.64
C GLN A 111 7.37 -7.41 -8.09
N ILE A 112 7.29 -6.15 -8.50
CA ILE A 112 6.91 -5.74 -9.85
C ILE A 112 8.18 -5.27 -10.57
N PRO A 113 8.50 -5.78 -11.78
CA PRO A 113 9.56 -5.18 -12.60
C PRO A 113 9.25 -3.72 -12.93
N GLU A 114 10.24 -2.83 -12.92
CA GLU A 114 10.04 -1.40 -13.14
C GLU A 114 9.27 -1.09 -14.44
N SER A 115 9.59 -1.80 -15.53
CA SER A 115 8.88 -1.64 -16.81
C SER A 115 7.40 -2.00 -16.75
N GLU A 116 7.03 -2.98 -15.92
CA GLU A 116 5.63 -3.38 -15.72
C GLU A 116 4.93 -2.44 -14.74
N PHE A 117 5.66 -1.87 -13.78
CA PHE A 117 5.14 -0.86 -12.87
C PHE A 117 4.67 0.39 -13.62
N GLU A 118 5.51 0.93 -14.51
CA GLU A 118 5.13 2.13 -15.28
C GLU A 118 3.98 1.86 -16.26
N LYS A 119 3.91 0.66 -16.86
CA LYS A 119 2.75 0.23 -17.66
C LYS A 119 1.48 0.10 -16.83
N LEU A 120 1.59 -0.34 -15.58
CA LEU A 120 0.46 -0.40 -14.65
C LEU A 120 0.00 1.02 -14.33
N LEU A 121 0.92 1.93 -13.99
CA LEU A 121 0.58 3.32 -13.68
C LEU A 121 -0.12 4.03 -14.84
N SER A 122 0.30 3.78 -16.08
CA SER A 122 -0.33 4.40 -17.26
C SER A 122 -1.78 3.95 -17.50
N ARG A 123 -2.27 2.93 -16.79
CA ARG A 123 -3.63 2.39 -16.90
C ARG A 123 -4.53 2.81 -15.73
N LEU A 124 -3.97 3.42 -14.69
CA LEU A 124 -4.72 3.83 -13.51
C LEU A 124 -5.66 4.99 -13.85
N LYS A 125 -6.87 4.92 -13.30
CA LYS A 125 -7.87 5.97 -13.34
C LYS A 125 -7.95 6.59 -11.95
N PHE A 126 -7.32 7.74 -11.77
CA PHE A 126 -7.28 8.40 -10.46
C PHE A 126 -8.58 9.12 -10.13
N LEU A 127 -9.04 8.95 -8.89
CA LEU A 127 -10.13 9.71 -8.26
C LEU A 127 -9.63 11.02 -7.64
#